data_AF-A0A2V5YJ20-F1
#
_entry.id   AF-A0A2V5YJ20-F1
#
_cell.length_a   1.000
_cell.length_b   1.000
_cell.length_c   1.000
_cell.angle_alpha   90.00
_cell.angle_beta   90.00
_cell.angle_gamma   90.00
#
_symmetry.space_group_name_H-M   'P 1'
#
loop_
_entity.id
_entity.type
_entity.pdbx_description
1 polymer ?
#
loop_
_entity_poly.entity_id
_entity_poly.type
_entity_poly.pdbx_seq_one_letter_code
_entity_poly.pdbx_strand_id
1 'polypeptide(L)'
;MNATGIPLKEPAVSAAAGDTEQLERALIDASTRVPVLIFYTSAMAWLILGTLLAGFVSFKLHTPDLLSDISFLTWGRVRPVHMNVMVYGWAS
;
A
#
# COMPACT_ATOMS: atom_id res chain seq x y z
N MET A 1 26.50 27.67 54.00
CA MET A 1 27.32 27.80 52.77
C MET A 1 26.46 27.34 51.61
N ASN A 2 25.89 28.27 50.84
CA ASN A 2 24.88 27.99 49.83
C ASN A 2 25.58 27.69 48.49
N ALA A 3 25.36 26.50 47.93
CA ALA A 3 25.97 26.06 46.68
C ALA A 3 25.12 26.55 45.50
N THR A 4 25.41 27.76 45.00
CA THR A 4 24.85 28.27 43.75
C THR A 4 25.99 28.62 42.81
N GLY A 5 26.04 28.02 41.62
CA GLY A 5 27.00 28.50 40.62
C GLY A 5 27.27 27.69 39.36
N ILE A 6 26.51 26.64 39.02
CA ILE A 6 26.66 26.05 37.68
C ILE A 6 25.49 26.50 36.81
N PRO A 7 25.68 27.46 35.89
CA PRO A 7 24.70 27.78 34.87
C PRO A 7 24.72 26.66 33.83
N LEU A 8 24.00 25.58 34.09
CA LEU A 8 23.70 24.58 33.07
C LEU A 8 22.75 25.25 32.09
N LYS A 9 23.27 25.66 30.94
CA LYS A 9 22.47 26.03 29.77
C LYS A 9 21.56 24.83 29.51
N GLU A 10 20.27 24.98 29.79
CA GLU A 10 19.28 23.97 29.43
C GLU A 10 19.50 23.63 27.95
N PRO A 11 19.42 22.36 27.54
CA PRO A 11 19.44 22.04 26.13
C PRO A 11 18.14 22.61 25.56
N ALA A 12 18.18 23.88 25.20
CA ALA A 12 17.27 24.49 24.29
C ALA A 12 17.46 23.68 23.01
N VAL A 13 16.63 22.66 22.82
CA VAL A 13 16.11 22.38 21.49
C VAL A 13 15.48 23.71 21.11
N SER A 14 16.30 24.56 20.47
CA SER A 14 15.94 25.91 20.10
C SER A 14 14.63 25.81 19.34
N ALA A 15 13.64 26.65 19.62
CA ALA A 15 12.38 26.64 18.87
C ALA A 15 12.66 26.66 17.33
N ALA A 16 13.70 27.38 16.93
CA ALA A 16 14.20 27.40 15.55
C ALA A 16 14.69 26.04 15.02
N ALA A 17 15.25 25.17 15.87
CA ALA A 17 15.67 23.82 15.50
C ALA A 17 14.46 22.88 15.30
N GLY A 18 13.39 23.08 16.08
CA GLY A 18 12.11 22.37 15.89
C GLY A 18 11.40 22.77 14.60
N ASP A 19 11.40 24.07 14.28
CA ASP A 19 10.80 24.59 13.04
C ASP A 19 11.49 24.04 11.78
N THR A 20 12.83 23.94 11.81
CA THR A 20 13.60 23.35 10.70
C THR A 20 13.29 21.87 10.50
N GLU A 21 13.18 21.09 11.59
CA GLU A 21 12.86 19.66 11.50
C GLU A 21 11.44 19.45 10.95
N GLN A 22 10.48 20.28 11.34
CA GLN A 22 9.10 20.19 10.86
C GLN A 22 9.02 20.51 9.36
N LEU A 23 9.76 21.51 8.89
CA LEU A 23 9.85 21.85 7.47
C LEU A 23 10.49 20.71 6.65
N GLU A 24 11.58 20.12 7.13
CA GLU A 24 12.23 18.99 6.47
C GLU A 24 11.29 17.79 6.32
N ARG A 25 10.57 17.43 7.40
CA ARG A 25 9.55 16.38 7.35
C ARG A 25 8.45 16.69 6.35
N ALA A 26 7.96 17.93 6.30
CA ALA A 26 6.93 18.34 5.34
C ALA A 26 7.42 18.24 3.88
N LEU A 27 8.69 18.54 3.61
CA LEU A 27 9.28 18.39 2.28
C LEU A 27 9.45 16.91 1.90
N ILE A 28 9.85 16.07 2.85
CA ILE A 28 9.94 14.61 2.64
C ILE A 28 8.56 14.03 2.34
N ASP A 29 7.55 14.37 3.14
CA ASP A 29 6.17 13.93 2.91
C ASP A 29 5.64 14.41 1.56
N ALA A 30 5.91 15.67 1.18
CA ALA A 30 5.52 16.20 -0.12
C ALA A 30 6.17 15.44 -1.28
N SER A 31 7.46 15.08 -1.15
CA SER A 31 8.20 14.34 -2.19
C SER A 31 7.75 12.89 -2.34
N THR A 32 7.33 12.24 -1.25
CA THR A 32 6.94 10.81 -1.24
C THR A 32 5.45 10.59 -1.48
N ARG A 33 4.61 11.64 -1.31
CA ARG A 33 3.16 11.56 -1.45
C ARG A 33 2.71 10.96 -2.78
N VAL A 34 3.27 11.41 -3.90
CA VAL A 34 2.82 10.96 -5.23
C VAL A 34 3.12 9.48 -5.45
N PRO A 35 4.36 8.98 -5.27
CA PRO A 35 4.65 7.55 -5.34
C PRO A 35 3.74 6.71 -4.43
N VAL A 36 3.57 7.11 -3.17
CA VAL A 36 2.75 6.39 -2.19
C VAL A 36 1.30 6.27 -2.66
N LEU A 37 0.70 7.36 -3.14
CA LEU A 37 -0.66 7.34 -3.65
C LEU A 37 -0.81 6.49 -4.91
N ILE A 38 0.18 6.47 -5.79
CA ILE A 38 0.18 5.62 -6.99
C ILE A 38 0.21 4.14 -6.60
N PHE A 39 1.10 3.72 -5.71
CA PHE A 39 1.16 2.33 -5.25
C PHE A 39 -0.11 1.94 -4.49
N TYR A 40 -0.63 2.81 -3.64
CA TYR A 40 -1.87 2.56 -2.90
C TYR A 40 -3.08 2.39 -3.83
N THR A 41 -3.24 3.29 -4.80
CA THR A 41 -4.34 3.20 -5.78
C THR A 41 -4.20 1.99 -6.71
N SER A 42 -2.98 1.66 -7.12
CA SER A 42 -2.68 0.44 -7.88
C SER A 42 -3.08 -0.81 -7.10
N ALA A 43 -2.70 -0.90 -5.81
CA ALA A 43 -3.08 -2.01 -4.95
C ALA A 43 -4.61 -2.15 -4.91
N MET A 44 -5.34 -1.07 -4.62
CA MET A 44 -6.81 -1.10 -4.63
C MET A 44 -7.40 -1.57 -5.96
N ALA A 45 -6.83 -1.15 -7.10
CA ALA A 45 -7.26 -1.59 -8.42
C ALA A 45 -7.09 -3.11 -8.60
N TRP A 46 -5.95 -3.66 -8.21
CA TRP A 46 -5.69 -5.10 -8.26
C TRP A 46 -6.57 -5.89 -7.30
N LEU A 47 -6.87 -5.37 -6.11
CA LEU A 47 -7.80 -5.99 -5.17
C LEU A 47 -9.19 -6.14 -5.79
N ILE A 48 -9.73 -5.06 -6.35
CA ILE A 48 -11.05 -5.07 -7.00
C ILE A 48 -11.06 -6.08 -8.15
N LEU A 49 -10.04 -6.05 -9.02
CA LEU A 49 -9.93 -6.99 -10.13
C LEU A 49 -9.87 -8.44 -9.64
N GLY A 50 -9.06 -8.69 -8.60
CA GLY A 50 -8.94 -9.98 -7.97
C GLY A 50 -10.27 -10.47 -7.38
N THR A 51 -11.03 -9.60 -6.70
CA THR A 51 -12.34 -9.93 -6.12
C THR A 51 -13.37 -10.30 -7.20
N LEU A 52 -13.39 -9.57 -8.32
CA LEU A 52 -14.26 -9.89 -9.45
C LEU A 52 -13.91 -11.26 -10.04
N LEU A 53 -12.62 -11.54 -10.22
CA LEU A 53 -12.15 -12.86 -10.67
C LEU A 53 -12.48 -13.97 -9.66
N ALA A 54 -12.39 -13.69 -8.36
CA ALA A 54 -12.77 -14.64 -7.30
C ALA A 54 -14.25 -15.02 -7.42
N GLY A 55 -15.13 -14.02 -7.59
CA GLY A 55 -16.56 -14.24 -7.79
C GLY A 55 -16.85 -15.05 -9.05
N PHE A 56 -16.16 -14.74 -10.16
CA PHE A 56 -16.30 -15.48 -11.40
C PHE A 56 -15.83 -16.94 -11.26
N VAL A 57 -14.70 -17.17 -10.61
CA VAL A 57 -14.20 -18.52 -10.27
C VAL A 57 -15.21 -19.25 -9.36
N SER A 58 -15.76 -18.58 -8.35
CA SER A 58 -16.77 -19.19 -7.47
C SER A 58 -18.02 -19.61 -8.24
N PHE A 59 -18.49 -18.80 -9.19
CA PHE A 59 -19.62 -19.18 -10.04
C PHE A 59 -19.30 -20.40 -10.90
N LYS A 60 -18.07 -20.47 -11.43
CA LYS A 60 -17.59 -21.56 -12.27
C LYS A 60 -17.41 -22.89 -11.52
N LEU A 61 -17.23 -22.85 -10.19
CA LEU A 61 -17.27 -24.08 -9.36
C LEU A 61 -18.64 -24.76 -9.38
N HIS A 62 -19.72 -23.98 -9.49
CA HIS A 62 -21.08 -24.53 -9.53
C HIS A 62 -21.45 -25.05 -10.92
N THR A 63 -20.91 -24.44 -12.00
CA THR A 63 -21.17 -24.84 -13.39
C THR A 63 -19.86 -24.85 -14.20
N PRO A 64 -19.06 -25.93 -14.12
CA PRO A 64 -17.71 -25.94 -14.68
C PRO A 64 -17.65 -25.87 -16.22
N ASP A 65 -18.67 -26.38 -16.91
CA ASP A 65 -18.80 -26.33 -18.38
C ASP A 65 -19.24 -24.97 -18.92
N LEU A 66 -19.67 -24.04 -18.06
CA LEU A 66 -20.07 -22.73 -18.50
C LEU A 66 -18.88 -21.98 -19.14
N LEU A 67 -19.01 -21.54 -20.39
CA LEU A 67 -17.95 -20.85 -21.16
C LEU A 67 -16.67 -21.69 -21.35
N SER A 68 -16.75 -23.02 -21.28
CA SER A 68 -15.61 -23.92 -21.55
C SER A 68 -15.17 -23.89 -23.02
N ASP A 69 -16.10 -23.60 -23.94
CA ASP A 69 -15.81 -23.43 -25.38
C ASP A 69 -14.86 -22.26 -25.67
N ILE A 70 -14.79 -21.28 -24.78
CA ILE A 70 -13.82 -20.18 -24.88
C ILE A 70 -12.55 -20.60 -24.17
N SER A 71 -11.53 -20.98 -24.95
CA SER A 71 -10.29 -21.55 -24.40
C SER A 71 -9.66 -20.71 -23.28
N PHE A 72 -9.75 -19.37 -23.34
CA PHE A 72 -9.17 -18.47 -22.33
C PHE A 72 -9.92 -18.48 -20.99
N LEU A 73 -11.24 -18.70 -20.99
CA LEU A 73 -12.07 -18.71 -19.78
C LEU A 73 -12.19 -20.12 -19.15
N THR A 74 -11.42 -21.09 -19.64
CA THR A 74 -11.36 -22.43 -19.04
C THR A 74 -10.97 -22.37 -17.56
N TRP A 75 -11.54 -23.29 -16.78
CA TRP A 75 -11.33 -23.36 -15.33
C TRP A 75 -9.84 -23.37 -14.96
N GLY A 76 -9.04 -24.16 -15.70
CA GLY A 76 -7.61 -24.31 -15.49
C GLY A 76 -6.78 -23.04 -15.75
N ARG A 77 -7.31 -22.04 -16.47
CA ARG A 77 -6.61 -20.77 -16.73
C ARG A 77 -7.08 -19.64 -15.83
N VAL A 78 -8.38 -19.54 -15.61
CA VAL A 78 -8.98 -18.45 -14.82
C VAL A 78 -8.58 -18.52 -13.34
N ARG A 79 -8.50 -19.72 -12.76
CA ARG A 79 -8.11 -19.89 -11.35
C ARG A 79 -6.66 -19.45 -11.08
N PRO A 80 -5.66 -19.85 -11.89
CA PRO A 80 -4.31 -19.27 -11.78
C PRO A 80 -4.26 -17.76 -12.02
N VAL A 81 -5.03 -17.23 -12.98
CA VAL A 81 -5.08 -15.78 -13.24
C VAL A 81 -5.56 -15.02 -12.00
N HIS A 82 -6.62 -15.49 -11.35
CA HIS A 82 -7.09 -14.92 -10.09
C HIS A 82 -5.99 -14.90 -9.01
N MET A 83 -5.30 -16.03 -8.80
CA MET A 83 -4.23 -16.12 -7.80
C MET A 83 -3.04 -15.21 -8.14
N ASN A 84 -2.63 -15.15 -9.40
CA ASN A 84 -1.52 -14.29 -9.82
C ASN A 84 -1.85 -12.81 -9.64
N VAL A 85 -3.10 -12.40 -9.90
CA VAL A 85 -3.56 -11.03 -9.63
C VAL A 85 -3.49 -10.69 -8.14
N MET A 86 -3.89 -11.62 -7.27
CA MET A 86 -3.81 -11.41 -5.83
C MET A 86 -2.38 -11.33 -5.30
N VAL A 87 -1.49 -12.21 -5.79
CA VAL A 87 -0.10 -12.29 -5.30
C VAL A 87 0.76 -11.18 -5.89
N TYR A 88 0.73 -10.97 -7.20
CA TYR A 88 1.63 -10.07 -7.89
C TYR A 88 1.03 -8.69 -8.19
N GLY A 89 -0.28 -8.51 -8.03
CA GLY A 89 -0.94 -7.22 -8.21
C GLY A 89 -1.32 -6.58 -6.88
N TRP A 90 -2.04 -7.31 -6.02
CA TRP A 90 -2.50 -6.76 -4.75
C TRP A 90 -1.42 -6.77 -3.67
N ALA A 91 -0.71 -7.89 -3.49
CA ALA A 91 0.28 -8.05 -2.42
C ALA A 91 1.71 -7.61 -2.80
N SER A 92 1.85 -6.88 -3.92
CA SER A 92 3.13 -6.38 -4.45
C SER A 92 3.57 -5.06 -3.87
#